data_AF-A0A7C0Z592-F1
#
_entry.id   AF-A0A7C0Z592-F1
#
_cell.length_a   1.000
_cell.length_b   1.000
_cell.length_c   1.000
_cell.angle_alpha   90.00
_cell.angle_beta   90.00
_cell.angle_gamma   90.00
#
_symmetry.space_group_name_H-M   'P 1'
#
loop_
_entity.id
_entity.type
_entity.pdbx_description
1 polymer ?
#
loop_
_entity_poly.entity_id
_entity_poly.type
_entity_poly.pdbx_seq_one_letter_code
_entity_poly.pdbx_strand_id
1 'polypeptide(L)'
;MSLWKEWRIWLFIFIVLGSIAAISPNPWARGVVVKYVEKDSPFFGEIMPGEIITSVNGKTIERASDLIEFENYTGMVRVFHNGRLTLKEVNRNLGIEVRDVGFSNLNLGMDLIGGTRVLLVPEYEEGMNESEKALLVDRIISTLQTRMNVYGLREINFQPVTDIEGNRYVQIEMAGASKREIDELLERQGKFEAYIPRVIKFENKTGRLEIGDKNYTATLIDGNVSINGKLLGVNDTIELEKIEFKVWNITNESCVLAGKVFTSEDIKYVYFDPQHAYIRRFGNGYEFSFQILISDEGARRFANVTEDIPIEIDPKTGESYLEQRIYLFLDNVPMDSLRISASLAGKAYSTPVITGGGSTREDALRNMRRLQSIL
;
A
#
# COMPACT_ATOMS: atom_id res chain seq x y z
N MET A 1 1.41 69.11 -11.81
CA MET A 1 1.41 68.45 -10.48
C MET A 1 2.33 67.25 -10.60
N SER A 2 3.42 67.18 -9.85
CA SER A 2 4.39 66.09 -9.98
C SER A 2 3.83 64.83 -9.30
N LEU A 3 3.57 63.79 -10.10
CA LEU A 3 3.10 62.48 -9.63
C LEU A 3 3.97 61.92 -8.49
N TRP A 4 5.25 62.26 -8.45
CA TRP A 4 6.20 61.76 -7.44
C TRP A 4 6.10 62.43 -6.06
N LYS A 5 5.33 63.52 -5.94
CA LYS A 5 5.09 64.22 -4.67
C LYS A 5 3.85 63.71 -3.92
N GLU A 6 3.01 62.91 -4.56
CA GLU A 6 1.82 62.36 -3.90
C GLU A 6 2.16 61.09 -3.12
N TRP A 7 2.05 61.14 -1.79
CA TRP A 7 2.33 60.02 -0.89
C TRP A 7 1.51 58.76 -1.19
N ARG A 8 0.31 58.93 -1.77
CA ARG A 8 -0.58 57.83 -2.20
C ARG A 8 0.07 56.96 -3.26
N ILE A 9 0.88 57.55 -4.15
CA ILE A 9 1.59 56.82 -5.20
C ILE A 9 2.69 55.95 -4.58
N TRP A 10 3.41 56.46 -3.57
CA TRP A 10 4.40 55.69 -2.83
C TRP A 10 3.78 54.53 -2.03
N LEU A 11 2.61 54.76 -1.41
CA LEU A 11 1.87 53.70 -0.73
C LEU A 11 1.45 52.60 -1.71
N PHE A 12 0.94 52.96 -2.89
CA PHE A 12 0.56 52.00 -3.92
C PHE A 12 1.75 51.18 -4.41
N ILE A 13 2.89 51.82 -4.71
CA ILE A 13 4.13 51.12 -5.09
C ILE A 13 4.57 50.16 -3.98
N PHE A 14 4.52 50.57 -2.72
CA PHE A 14 4.88 49.72 -1.58
C PHE A 14 3.96 48.50 -1.46
N ILE A 15 2.64 48.66 -1.63
CA ILE A 15 1.68 47.55 -1.61
C ILE A 15 1.94 46.59 -2.78
N VAL A 16 2.21 47.10 -3.98
CA VAL A 16 2.51 46.28 -5.16
C VAL A 16 3.82 45.50 -4.98
N LEU A 17 4.89 46.15 -4.50
CA LEU A 17 6.16 45.50 -4.21
C LEU A 17 6.03 44.46 -3.09
N GLY A 18 5.28 44.77 -2.03
CA GLY A 18 4.95 43.83 -0.96
C GLY A 18 4.16 42.62 -1.46
N SER A 19 3.24 42.83 -2.41
CA SER A 19 2.47 41.75 -3.03
C SER A 19 3.36 40.87 -3.91
N ILE A 20 4.26 41.45 -4.70
CA ILE A 20 5.23 40.70 -5.52
C ILE A 20 6.16 39.87 -4.63
N ALA A 21 6.68 40.47 -3.55
CA ALA A 21 7.53 39.77 -2.57
C ALA A 21 6.78 38.64 -1.83
N ALA A 22 5.49 38.82 -1.54
CA ALA A 22 4.66 37.78 -0.93
C ALA A 22 4.36 36.62 -1.90
N ILE A 23 4.18 36.91 -3.19
CA ILE A 23 3.93 35.92 -4.24
C ILE A 23 5.20 35.13 -4.56
N SER A 24 6.34 35.81 -4.73
CA SER A 24 7.63 35.22 -5.07
C SER A 24 8.67 35.59 -4.01
N PRO A 25 8.70 34.88 -2.87
CA PRO A 25 9.63 35.17 -1.77
C PRO A 25 11.08 34.83 -2.11
N ASN A 26 11.32 33.99 -3.12
CA ASN A 26 12.66 33.62 -3.56
C ASN A 26 12.76 33.63 -5.11
N PRO A 27 12.75 34.81 -5.75
CA PRO A 27 12.73 34.93 -7.20
C PRO A 27 14.04 34.53 -7.88
N TRP A 28 15.11 34.33 -7.09
CA TRP A 28 16.43 33.91 -7.55
C TRP A 28 16.76 32.48 -7.11
N ALA A 29 15.77 31.68 -6.71
CA ALA A 29 15.97 30.28 -6.44
C ALA A 29 16.53 29.57 -7.67
N ARG A 30 17.65 28.86 -7.51
CA ARG A 30 18.33 28.11 -8.58
C ARG A 30 18.50 26.67 -8.14
N GLY A 31 18.55 25.77 -9.11
CA GLY A 31 18.68 24.35 -8.88
C GLY A 31 17.36 23.62 -8.99
N VAL A 32 17.44 22.33 -8.69
CA VAL A 32 16.32 21.41 -8.74
C VAL A 32 16.24 20.65 -7.42
N VAL A 33 15.03 20.47 -6.90
CA VAL A 33 14.77 19.72 -5.67
C VAL A 33 14.67 18.25 -6.01
N VAL A 34 15.40 17.41 -5.29
CA VAL A 34 15.30 15.95 -5.40
C VAL A 34 13.95 15.51 -4.84
N LYS A 35 13.12 14.86 -5.67
CA LYS A 35 11.89 14.21 -5.22
C LYS A 35 12.18 12.82 -4.66
N TYR A 36 12.98 12.05 -5.39
CA TYR A 36 13.21 10.65 -5.11
C TYR A 36 14.57 10.20 -5.65
N VAL A 37 15.14 9.18 -5.03
CA VAL A 37 16.35 8.50 -5.48
C VAL A 37 16.06 7.00 -5.53
N GLU A 38 16.28 6.39 -6.69
CA GLU A 38 16.03 4.97 -6.93
C GLU A 38 16.92 4.10 -6.03
N LYS A 39 16.44 2.92 -5.61
CA LYS A 39 17.18 2.03 -4.69
C LYS A 39 18.48 1.48 -5.29
N ASP A 40 18.50 1.31 -6.61
CA ASP A 40 19.63 0.87 -7.41
C ASP A 40 20.51 2.04 -7.91
N SER A 41 20.11 3.29 -7.63
CA SER A 41 20.94 4.46 -7.91
C SER A 41 22.23 4.44 -7.06
N PRO A 42 23.40 4.75 -7.64
CA PRO A 42 24.64 4.97 -6.88
C PRO A 42 24.55 6.09 -5.83
N PHE A 43 23.52 6.94 -5.93
CA PHE A 43 23.26 8.05 -5.02
C PHE A 43 22.26 7.70 -3.90
N PHE A 44 21.72 6.47 -3.87
CA PHE A 44 20.80 6.03 -2.83
C PHE A 44 21.44 6.10 -1.44
N GLY A 45 20.80 6.81 -0.51
CA GLY A 45 21.30 7.03 0.85
C GLY A 45 22.37 8.12 0.98
N GLU A 46 22.86 8.67 -0.13
CA GLU A 46 23.87 9.74 -0.18
C GLU A 46 23.25 11.10 -0.52
N ILE A 47 22.26 11.08 -1.42
CA ILE A 47 21.41 12.21 -1.74
C ILE A 47 20.01 11.90 -1.22
N MET A 48 19.43 12.83 -0.47
CA MET A 48 18.13 12.64 0.16
C MET A 48 17.03 13.46 -0.54
N PRO A 49 15.78 12.97 -0.58
CA PRO A 49 14.63 13.77 -0.99
C PRO A 49 14.57 15.11 -0.24
N GLY A 50 14.32 16.18 -0.99
CA GLY A 50 14.32 17.56 -0.50
C GLY A 50 15.64 18.32 -0.66
N GLU A 51 16.75 17.64 -0.96
CA GLU A 51 18.01 18.31 -1.26
C GLU A 51 17.98 19.02 -2.62
N ILE A 52 18.73 20.12 -2.75
CA ILE A 52 18.77 20.93 -3.97
C ILE A 52 20.05 20.66 -4.73
N ILE A 53 19.93 20.12 -5.95
CA ILE A 53 21.05 19.99 -6.89
C ILE A 53 21.23 21.30 -7.63
N THR A 54 22.46 21.82 -7.64
CA THR A 54 22.79 23.10 -8.29
C THR A 54 23.84 22.94 -9.40
N SER A 55 24.60 21.84 -9.41
CA SER A 55 25.44 21.49 -10.55
C SER A 55 25.67 19.99 -10.69
N VAL A 56 25.89 19.54 -11.94
CA VAL A 56 26.33 18.18 -12.27
C VAL A 56 27.50 18.27 -13.24
N ASN A 57 28.62 17.61 -12.93
CA ASN A 57 29.86 17.63 -13.70
C ASN A 57 30.37 19.04 -14.05
N GLY A 58 30.10 20.01 -13.17
CA GLY A 58 30.49 21.42 -13.37
C GLY A 58 29.52 22.22 -14.24
N LYS A 59 28.49 21.59 -14.81
CA LYS A 59 27.38 22.29 -15.46
C LYS A 59 26.37 22.74 -14.41
N THR A 60 26.04 24.03 -14.40
CA THR A 60 24.98 24.58 -13.56
C THR A 60 23.64 23.98 -13.97
N ILE A 61 22.86 23.54 -12.97
CA ILE A 61 21.49 23.03 -13.16
C ILE A 61 20.55 24.11 -12.66
N GLU A 62 19.72 24.65 -13.54
CA GLU A 62 18.70 25.66 -13.19
C GLU A 62 17.29 25.07 -13.26
N ARG A 63 17.06 24.11 -14.16
CA ARG A 63 15.79 23.41 -14.36
C ARG A 63 15.96 21.91 -14.45
N ALA A 64 14.88 21.17 -14.21
CA ALA A 64 14.83 19.71 -14.31
C ALA A 64 15.19 19.23 -15.73
N SER A 65 14.86 20.03 -16.75
CA SER A 65 15.26 19.78 -18.14
C SER A 65 16.78 19.71 -18.32
N ASP A 66 17.56 20.40 -17.49
CA ASP A 66 19.02 20.44 -17.63
C ASP A 66 19.66 19.09 -17.23
N LEU A 67 18.93 18.26 -16.49
CA LEU A 67 19.36 16.91 -16.09
C LEU A 67 19.07 15.85 -17.15
N ILE A 68 18.26 16.15 -18.17
CA ILE A 68 17.98 15.21 -19.27
C ILE A 68 19.28 14.77 -19.97
N GLU A 69 20.27 15.66 -20.05
CA GLU A 69 21.60 15.34 -20.60
C GLU A 69 22.34 14.23 -19.83
N PHE A 70 21.91 13.91 -18.62
CA PHE A 70 22.49 12.86 -17.78
C PHE A 70 21.62 11.61 -17.65
N GLU A 71 20.48 11.54 -18.36
CA GLU A 71 19.58 10.37 -18.35
C GLU A 71 20.20 9.10 -18.94
N ASN A 72 21.26 9.22 -19.75
CA ASN A 72 21.97 8.07 -20.33
C ASN A 72 23.49 8.16 -20.09
N TYR A 73 23.92 8.87 -19.04
CA TYR A 73 25.33 9.07 -18.75
C TYR A 73 25.97 7.83 -18.12
N THR A 74 27.17 7.49 -18.60
CA THR A 74 28.01 6.43 -18.03
C THR A 74 29.38 6.99 -17.67
N GLY A 75 29.88 6.64 -16.48
CA GLY A 75 31.18 7.06 -15.95
C GLY A 75 31.05 7.81 -14.63
N MET A 76 32.14 8.44 -14.19
CA MET A 76 32.17 9.23 -12.97
C MET A 76 31.33 10.50 -13.11
N VAL A 77 30.42 10.71 -12.16
CA VAL A 77 29.58 11.91 -12.04
C VAL A 77 29.88 12.62 -10.73
N ARG A 78 29.96 13.95 -10.81
CA ARG A 78 30.08 14.86 -9.68
C ARG A 78 28.79 15.64 -9.52
N VAL A 79 28.06 15.43 -8.44
CA VAL A 79 26.80 16.13 -8.16
C VAL A 79 27.01 17.08 -6.99
N PHE A 80 26.78 18.38 -7.20
CA PHE A 80 26.78 19.37 -6.13
C PHE A 80 25.36 19.62 -5.66
N HIS A 81 25.08 19.25 -4.41
CA HIS A 81 23.76 19.30 -3.81
C HIS A 81 23.84 19.82 -2.38
N ASN A 82 22.91 20.71 -2.01
CA ASN A 82 22.82 21.28 -0.67
C ASN A 82 24.15 21.78 -0.06
N GLY A 83 25.03 22.35 -0.91
CA GLY A 83 26.36 22.85 -0.51
C GLY A 83 27.46 21.79 -0.39
N ARG A 84 27.20 20.53 -0.77
CA ARG A 84 28.12 19.39 -0.70
C ARG A 84 28.36 18.80 -2.09
N LEU A 85 29.52 18.19 -2.29
CA LEU A 85 29.90 17.49 -3.53
C LEU A 85 29.90 15.98 -3.30
N THR A 86 29.12 15.24 -4.08
CA THR A 86 29.11 13.77 -4.09
C THR A 86 29.64 13.26 -5.42
N LEU A 87 30.56 12.29 -5.38
CA LEU A 87 31.13 11.65 -6.57
C LEU A 87 30.78 10.17 -6.58
N LYS A 88 30.18 9.71 -7.69
CA LYS A 88 29.83 8.29 -7.88
C LYS A 88 30.06 7.88 -9.33
N GLU A 89 30.37 6.61 -9.51
CA GLU A 89 30.37 5.98 -10.83
C GLU A 89 28.94 5.57 -11.19
N VAL A 90 28.52 5.92 -12.40
CA VAL A 90 27.16 5.72 -12.90
C VAL A 90 27.23 4.87 -14.16
N ASN A 91 26.36 3.88 -14.29
CA ASN A 91 26.44 2.88 -15.35
C ASN A 91 25.31 2.96 -16.40
N ARG A 92 24.36 3.88 -16.20
CA ARG A 92 23.21 4.06 -17.09
C ARG A 92 22.61 5.46 -16.96
N ASN A 93 22.18 5.83 -15.76
CA ASN A 93 21.55 7.11 -15.46
C ASN A 93 21.79 7.50 -13.99
N LEU A 94 21.47 8.72 -13.61
CA LEU A 94 21.63 9.16 -12.23
C LEU A 94 20.69 8.43 -11.25
N GLY A 95 19.53 7.96 -11.71
CA GLY A 95 18.49 7.37 -10.85
C GLY A 95 17.94 8.36 -9.81
N ILE A 96 17.94 9.65 -10.15
CA ILE A 96 17.46 10.74 -9.28
C ILE A 96 16.31 11.43 -10.02
N GLU A 97 15.13 11.45 -9.40
CA GLU A 97 13.99 12.21 -9.88
C GLU A 97 14.00 13.59 -9.22
N VAL A 98 13.84 14.64 -10.03
CA VAL A 98 13.91 16.02 -9.56
C VAL A 98 12.69 16.83 -10.00
N ARG A 99 12.53 18.00 -9.39
CA ARG A 99 11.61 19.05 -9.84
C ARG A 99 12.28 20.41 -9.74
N ASP A 100 11.79 21.38 -10.49
CA ASP A 100 12.26 22.76 -10.38
C ASP A 100 12.06 23.29 -8.94
N VAL A 101 13.03 24.07 -8.46
CA VAL A 101 12.86 24.82 -7.21
C VAL A 101 11.78 25.87 -7.45
N GLY A 102 10.69 25.81 -6.68
CA GLY A 102 9.58 26.74 -6.79
C GLY A 102 10.00 28.16 -6.42
N PHE A 103 9.73 29.12 -7.30
CA PHE A 103 9.98 30.55 -7.07
C PHE A 103 8.82 31.25 -6.34
N SER A 104 7.67 30.59 -6.18
CA SER A 104 6.46 31.13 -5.57
C SER A 104 5.88 30.21 -4.49
N ASN A 105 5.12 30.79 -3.55
CA ASN A 105 4.32 30.05 -2.56
C ASN A 105 2.92 29.70 -3.09
N LEU A 106 2.66 29.88 -4.39
CA LEU A 106 1.35 29.67 -4.98
C LEU A 106 1.20 28.21 -5.41
N ASN A 107 0.13 27.56 -4.95
CA ASN A 107 -0.33 26.29 -5.52
C ASN A 107 -1.03 26.63 -6.84
N LEU A 108 -0.37 26.36 -7.97
CA LEU A 108 -0.93 26.60 -9.29
C LEU A 108 -1.72 25.36 -9.76
N GLY A 109 -2.78 25.59 -10.54
CA GLY A 109 -3.58 24.50 -11.10
C GLY A 109 -2.82 23.68 -12.15
N MET A 110 -3.36 22.51 -12.49
CA MET A 110 -2.79 21.53 -13.43
C MET A 110 -2.46 22.13 -14.81
N ASP A 111 -3.26 23.08 -15.28
CA ASP A 111 -3.06 23.77 -16.57
C ASP A 111 -1.73 24.55 -16.65
N LEU A 112 -1.13 24.87 -15.49
CA LEU A 112 0.10 25.67 -15.38
C LEU A 112 1.32 24.86 -14.93
N ILE A 113 1.13 23.75 -14.22
CA ILE A 113 2.22 22.92 -13.66
C ILE A 113 2.53 21.70 -14.56
N GLY A 114 1.56 21.25 -15.36
CA GLY A 114 1.62 19.94 -16.01
C GLY A 114 1.29 18.82 -15.03
N GLY A 115 0.62 17.78 -15.53
CA GLY A 115 0.13 16.65 -14.73
C GLY A 115 0.12 15.37 -15.55
N THR A 116 0.01 14.24 -14.85
CA THR A 116 -0.09 12.93 -15.51
C THR A 116 -1.57 12.66 -15.76
N ARG A 117 -1.92 12.39 -17.03
CA ARG A 117 -3.24 11.89 -17.43
C ARG A 117 -3.12 10.42 -17.79
N VAL A 118 -3.87 9.58 -17.09
CA VAL A 118 -3.92 8.13 -17.31
C VAL A 118 -5.33 7.73 -17.68
N LEU A 119 -5.44 6.77 -18.60
CA LEU A 119 -6.70 6.15 -18.99
C LEU A 119 -6.67 4.68 -18.56
N LEU A 120 -7.63 4.28 -17.74
CA LEU A 120 -7.79 2.89 -17.31
C LEU A 120 -8.90 2.21 -18.11
N VAL A 121 -8.59 1.00 -18.56
CA VAL A 121 -9.50 0.12 -19.27
C VAL A 121 -9.95 -0.97 -18.29
N PRO A 122 -11.23 -0.98 -17.88
CA PRO A 122 -11.78 -2.07 -17.08
C PRO A 122 -11.80 -3.38 -17.87
N GLU A 123 -11.56 -4.49 -17.20
CA GLU A 123 -11.86 -5.81 -17.76
C GLU A 123 -13.36 -6.08 -17.62
N TYR A 124 -14.05 -6.24 -18.75
CA TYR A 124 -15.49 -6.51 -18.80
C TYR A 124 -15.75 -8.01 -18.94
N GLU A 125 -16.69 -8.53 -18.16
CA GLU A 125 -17.21 -9.88 -18.34
C GLU A 125 -18.10 -9.95 -19.60
N GLU A 126 -18.07 -11.09 -20.31
CA GLU A 126 -18.90 -11.30 -21.49
C GLU A 126 -20.40 -11.21 -21.14
N GLY A 127 -21.16 -10.46 -21.94
CA GLY A 127 -22.61 -10.30 -21.78
C GLY A 127 -23.03 -9.13 -20.87
N MET A 128 -22.09 -8.38 -20.30
CA MET A 128 -22.37 -7.22 -19.46
C MET A 128 -23.08 -6.11 -20.25
N ASN A 129 -24.22 -5.63 -19.73
CA ASN A 129 -24.98 -4.56 -20.35
C ASN A 129 -24.44 -3.17 -19.95
N GLU A 130 -24.90 -2.12 -20.65
CA GLU A 130 -24.41 -0.75 -20.45
C GLU A 130 -24.60 -0.20 -19.02
N SER A 131 -25.65 -0.64 -18.31
CA SER A 131 -25.89 -0.26 -16.92
C SER A 131 -24.91 -0.96 -15.96
N GLU A 132 -24.62 -2.24 -16.21
CA GLU A 132 -23.64 -3.01 -15.43
C GLU A 132 -22.22 -2.48 -15.63
N LYS A 133 -21.85 -2.15 -16.88
CA LYS A 133 -20.57 -1.48 -17.18
C LYS A 133 -20.44 -0.13 -16.47
N ALA A 134 -21.54 0.64 -16.39
CA ALA A 134 -21.57 1.90 -15.66
C ALA A 134 -21.31 1.70 -14.16
N LEU A 135 -22.02 0.75 -13.55
CA LEU A 135 -21.87 0.41 -12.13
C LEU A 135 -20.45 -0.09 -11.80
N LEU A 136 -19.85 -0.87 -12.69
CA LEU A 136 -18.46 -1.31 -12.55
C LEU A 136 -17.50 -0.10 -12.52
N VAL A 137 -17.65 0.84 -13.46
CA VAL A 137 -16.82 2.04 -13.53
C VAL A 137 -16.99 2.92 -12.29
N ASP A 138 -18.22 3.12 -11.80
CA ASP A 138 -18.47 3.88 -10.57
C ASP A 138 -17.83 3.21 -9.34
N ARG A 139 -17.85 1.87 -9.29
CA ARG A 139 -17.17 1.10 -8.24
C ARG A 139 -15.65 1.26 -8.32
N ILE A 140 -15.07 1.22 -9.51
CA ILE A 140 -13.63 1.44 -9.72
C ILE A 140 -13.26 2.86 -9.26
N ILE A 141 -14.00 3.89 -9.69
CA ILE A 141 -13.76 5.28 -9.31
C ILE A 141 -13.83 5.45 -7.79
N SER A 142 -14.86 4.94 -7.12
CA SER A 142 -15.00 5.08 -5.67
C SER A 142 -13.89 4.36 -4.90
N THR A 143 -13.45 3.19 -5.37
CA THR A 143 -12.33 2.44 -4.81
C THR A 143 -11.01 3.22 -4.96
N LEU A 144 -10.74 3.72 -6.16
CA LEU A 144 -9.53 4.51 -6.42
C LEU A 144 -9.53 5.82 -5.64
N GLN A 145 -10.63 6.55 -5.60
CA GLN A 145 -10.76 7.78 -4.79
C GLN A 145 -10.43 7.51 -3.32
N THR A 146 -10.95 6.41 -2.76
CA THR A 146 -10.65 6.00 -1.39
C THR A 146 -9.16 5.74 -1.21
N ARG A 147 -8.55 4.93 -2.09
CA ARG A 147 -7.12 4.64 -2.07
C ARG A 147 -6.27 5.90 -2.12
N MET A 148 -6.52 6.79 -3.08
CA MET A 148 -5.72 7.99 -3.28
C MET A 148 -5.81 8.96 -2.11
N ASN A 149 -7.00 9.11 -1.51
CA ASN A 149 -7.19 9.92 -0.31
C ASN A 149 -6.35 9.39 0.87
N VAL A 150 -6.23 8.07 1.01
CA VAL A 150 -5.40 7.42 2.04
C VAL A 150 -3.92 7.71 1.86
N TYR A 151 -3.42 7.76 0.63
CA TYR A 151 -2.03 8.16 0.33
C TYR A 151 -1.77 9.65 0.57
N GLY A 152 -2.80 10.45 0.85
CA GLY A 152 -2.68 11.89 1.05
C GLY A 152 -2.33 12.64 -0.25
N LEU A 153 -2.56 12.00 -1.40
CA LEU A 153 -2.42 12.64 -2.70
C LEU A 153 -3.61 13.58 -2.88
N ARG A 154 -3.32 14.88 -2.86
CA ARG A 154 -4.33 15.94 -3.01
C ARG A 154 -4.55 16.22 -4.49
N GLU A 155 -5.77 16.61 -4.85
CA GLU A 155 -6.14 17.12 -6.19
C GLU A 155 -6.06 16.07 -7.32
N ILE A 156 -6.69 14.90 -7.09
CA ILE A 156 -6.87 13.89 -8.14
C ILE A 156 -8.31 13.93 -8.65
N ASN A 157 -8.45 14.03 -9.95
CA ASN A 157 -9.72 14.07 -10.64
C ASN A 157 -9.96 12.73 -11.37
N PHE A 158 -11.14 12.16 -11.15
CA PHE A 158 -11.56 10.89 -11.77
C PHE A 158 -12.77 11.16 -12.65
N GLN A 159 -12.69 10.81 -13.93
CA GLN A 159 -13.76 11.03 -14.89
C GLN A 159 -14.07 9.74 -15.65
N PRO A 160 -15.34 9.31 -15.70
CA PRO A 160 -15.74 8.26 -16.61
C PRO A 160 -15.73 8.80 -18.04
N VAL A 161 -15.15 8.04 -18.96
CA VAL A 161 -15.11 8.36 -20.40
C VAL A 161 -15.72 7.20 -21.16
N THR A 162 -16.47 7.45 -22.23
CA THR A 162 -17.05 6.40 -23.07
C THR A 162 -16.51 6.53 -24.48
N ASP A 163 -16.13 5.42 -25.11
CA ASP A 163 -15.81 5.42 -26.53
C ASP A 163 -17.06 5.32 -27.41
N ILE A 164 -16.83 5.26 -28.72
CA ILE A 164 -17.86 5.16 -29.75
C ILE A 164 -18.49 3.76 -29.78
N GLU A 165 -17.80 2.75 -29.23
CA GLU A 165 -18.25 1.36 -29.15
C GLU A 165 -19.06 1.07 -27.87
N GLY A 166 -19.21 2.07 -26.98
CA GLY A 166 -19.92 1.95 -25.71
C GLY A 166 -19.08 1.41 -24.56
N ASN A 167 -17.78 1.15 -24.76
CA ASN A 167 -16.90 0.78 -23.66
C ASN A 167 -16.60 2.00 -22.81
N ARG A 168 -16.58 1.81 -21.50
CA ARG A 168 -16.29 2.89 -20.55
C ARG A 168 -14.87 2.76 -20.01
N TYR A 169 -14.31 3.89 -19.64
CA TYR A 169 -12.94 4.04 -19.19
C TYR A 169 -12.93 4.94 -17.96
N VAL A 170 -11.89 4.82 -17.14
CA VAL A 170 -11.64 5.76 -16.04
C VAL A 170 -10.45 6.62 -16.41
N GLN A 171 -10.70 7.90 -16.66
CA GLN A 171 -9.67 8.91 -16.83
C GLN A 171 -9.26 9.44 -15.45
N ILE A 172 -7.96 9.45 -15.21
CA ILE A 172 -7.35 9.96 -13.98
C ILE A 172 -6.44 11.11 -14.35
N GLU A 173 -6.61 12.23 -13.65
CA GLU A 173 -5.78 13.41 -13.78
C GLU A 173 -5.22 13.78 -12.42
N MET A 174 -3.92 14.04 -12.35
CA MET A 174 -3.25 14.37 -11.09
C MET A 174 -2.12 15.38 -11.26
N ALA A 175 -2.01 16.28 -10.30
CA ALA A 175 -0.94 17.24 -10.20
C ALA A 175 0.28 16.63 -9.51
N GLY A 176 1.43 16.61 -10.20
CA GLY A 176 2.74 16.36 -9.58
C GLY A 176 3.09 14.91 -9.19
N ALA A 177 2.19 13.94 -9.41
CA ALA A 177 2.45 12.51 -9.21
C ALA A 177 2.85 11.81 -10.53
N SER A 178 3.78 10.86 -10.43
CA SER A 178 4.39 10.19 -11.59
C SER A 178 3.53 9.03 -12.09
N LYS A 179 3.64 8.66 -13.37
CA LYS A 179 3.01 7.47 -13.93
C LYS A 179 3.31 6.20 -13.10
N ARG A 180 4.52 6.10 -12.53
CA ARG A 180 4.92 4.95 -11.71
C ARG A 180 4.15 4.85 -10.39
N GLU A 181 3.84 5.97 -9.75
CA GLU A 181 3.01 5.99 -8.54
C GLU A 181 1.58 5.51 -8.85
N ILE A 182 1.07 5.82 -10.05
CA ILE A 182 -0.22 5.33 -10.52
C ILE A 182 -0.16 3.82 -10.78
N ASP A 183 0.85 3.36 -11.53
CA ASP A 183 1.02 1.94 -11.84
C ASP A 183 1.13 1.10 -10.54
N GLU A 184 1.90 1.53 -9.54
CA GLU A 184 2.00 0.86 -8.23
C GLU A 184 0.65 0.75 -7.48
N LEU A 185 -0.26 1.71 -7.69
CA LEU A 185 -1.60 1.75 -7.05
C LEU A 185 -2.64 0.92 -7.81
N LEU A 186 -2.39 0.68 -9.09
CA LEU A 186 -3.28 -0.04 -10.00
C LEU A 186 -2.90 -1.50 -10.22
N GLU A 187 -1.61 -1.84 -10.12
CA GLU A 187 -1.06 -3.18 -10.37
C GLU A 187 -1.54 -4.24 -9.37
N ARG A 188 -2.29 -3.86 -8.33
CA ARG A 188 -2.77 -4.78 -7.30
C ARG A 188 -4.26 -4.62 -7.05
N GLN A 189 -5.00 -5.66 -7.43
CA GLN A 189 -6.44 -5.82 -7.16
C GLN A 189 -6.72 -5.66 -5.66
N GLY A 190 -5.78 -6.09 -4.81
CA GLY A 190 -5.85 -5.90 -3.38
C GLY A 190 -6.56 -7.04 -2.69
N LYS A 191 -6.29 -8.28 -3.15
CA LYS A 191 -6.94 -9.47 -2.61
C LYS A 191 -6.30 -9.81 -1.27
N PHE A 192 -6.91 -9.36 -0.20
CA PHE A 192 -6.56 -9.73 1.15
C PHE A 192 -7.24 -11.04 1.51
N GLU A 193 -6.46 -11.96 2.08
CA GLU A 193 -6.95 -13.20 2.65
C GLU A 193 -6.22 -13.49 3.95
N ALA A 194 -6.94 -13.94 4.97
CA ALA A 194 -6.36 -14.37 6.23
C ALA A 194 -6.70 -15.83 6.49
N TYR A 195 -5.69 -16.61 6.84
CA TYR A 195 -5.81 -18.05 7.06
C TYR A 195 -5.36 -18.44 8.46
N ILE A 196 -6.09 -19.37 9.08
CA ILE A 196 -5.70 -20.00 10.35
C ILE A 196 -5.51 -21.50 10.10
N PRO A 197 -4.32 -22.07 10.40
CA PRO A 197 -4.08 -23.50 10.25
C PRO A 197 -4.85 -24.32 11.28
N ARG A 198 -5.31 -25.48 10.84
CA ARG A 198 -5.89 -26.55 11.63
C ARG A 198 -5.09 -27.81 11.39
N VAL A 199 -4.43 -28.29 12.45
CA VAL A 199 -3.56 -29.45 12.40
C VAL A 199 -4.37 -30.68 12.80
N ILE A 200 -4.60 -31.56 11.83
CA ILE A 200 -5.21 -32.85 12.04
C ILE A 200 -4.09 -33.86 12.29
N LYS A 201 -4.02 -34.41 13.49
CA LYS A 201 -3.08 -35.49 13.81
C LYS A 201 -3.69 -36.83 13.41
N PHE A 202 -2.88 -37.70 12.80
CA PHE A 202 -3.33 -39.02 12.36
C PHE A 202 -2.95 -40.10 13.38
N GLU A 203 -3.95 -40.86 13.80
CA GLU A 203 -3.80 -42.12 14.54
C GLU A 203 -4.36 -43.24 13.64
N ASN A 204 -3.52 -44.24 13.32
CA ASN A 204 -3.88 -45.32 12.40
C ASN A 204 -4.42 -44.83 11.04
N LYS A 205 -3.79 -43.80 10.46
CA LYS A 205 -4.20 -43.12 9.20
C LYS A 205 -5.52 -42.35 9.29
N THR A 206 -6.14 -42.23 10.45
CA THR A 206 -7.38 -41.48 10.65
C THR A 206 -7.18 -40.32 11.62
N GLY A 207 -7.83 -39.19 11.37
CA GLY A 207 -7.75 -38.00 12.21
C GLY A 207 -9.10 -37.32 12.31
N ARG A 208 -9.27 -36.51 13.35
CA ARG A 208 -10.51 -35.76 13.61
C ARG A 208 -10.26 -34.26 13.46
N LEU A 209 -11.27 -33.56 12.94
CA LEU A 209 -11.31 -32.11 12.80
C LEU A 209 -12.68 -31.63 13.26
N GLU A 210 -12.71 -30.72 14.23
CA GLU A 210 -13.95 -30.10 14.72
C GLU A 210 -14.04 -28.66 14.22
N ILE A 211 -15.06 -28.31 13.43
CA ILE A 211 -15.27 -26.95 12.95
C ILE A 211 -16.66 -26.51 13.38
N GLY A 212 -16.73 -25.56 14.32
CA GLY A 212 -17.97 -25.25 15.03
C GLY A 212 -18.59 -26.51 15.64
N ASP A 213 -19.90 -26.70 15.47
CA ASP A 213 -20.62 -27.85 16.03
C ASP A 213 -20.48 -29.17 15.24
N LYS A 214 -19.62 -29.23 14.20
CA LYS A 214 -19.50 -30.41 13.34
C LYS A 214 -18.13 -31.07 13.40
N ASN A 215 -18.17 -32.41 13.39
CA ASN A 215 -16.99 -33.26 13.41
C ASN A 215 -16.77 -33.93 12.06
N TYR A 216 -15.55 -33.79 11.55
CA TYR A 216 -15.10 -34.35 10.29
C TYR A 216 -14.03 -35.40 10.56
N THR A 217 -14.11 -36.53 9.84
CA THR A 217 -13.06 -37.55 9.85
C THR A 217 -12.21 -37.40 8.60
N ALA A 218 -10.91 -37.28 8.80
CA ALA A 218 -9.91 -37.24 7.73
C ALA A 218 -9.18 -38.58 7.67
N THR A 219 -9.05 -39.16 6.48
CA THR A 219 -8.32 -40.44 6.28
C THR A 219 -7.15 -40.23 5.32
N LEU A 220 -5.96 -40.65 5.71
CA LEU A 220 -4.76 -40.62 4.87
C LEU A 220 -4.78 -41.79 3.88
N ILE A 221 -4.77 -41.48 2.59
CA ILE A 221 -4.81 -42.44 1.48
C ILE A 221 -3.70 -42.04 0.49
N ASP A 222 -2.64 -42.86 0.41
CA ASP A 222 -1.54 -42.72 -0.56
C ASP A 222 -0.95 -41.31 -0.68
N GLY A 223 -0.72 -40.65 0.46
CA GLY A 223 -0.16 -39.30 0.53
C GLY A 223 -1.16 -38.16 0.32
N ASN A 224 -2.43 -38.48 0.09
CA ASN A 224 -3.56 -37.55 0.04
C ASN A 224 -4.46 -37.72 1.27
N VAL A 225 -5.31 -36.73 1.53
CA VAL A 225 -6.29 -36.78 2.63
C VAL A 225 -7.70 -36.84 2.07
N SER A 226 -8.49 -37.82 2.53
CA SER A 226 -9.92 -37.92 2.22
C SER A 226 -10.75 -37.32 3.34
N ILE A 227 -11.56 -36.30 3.02
CA ILE A 227 -12.46 -35.63 3.96
C ILE A 227 -13.83 -35.52 3.30
N ASN A 228 -14.88 -35.98 4.00
CA ASN A 228 -16.26 -35.98 3.48
C ASN A 228 -16.42 -36.62 2.08
N GLY A 229 -15.66 -37.69 1.83
CA GLY A 229 -15.67 -38.41 0.55
C GLY A 229 -14.87 -37.76 -0.59
N LYS A 230 -14.27 -36.59 -0.37
CA LYS A 230 -13.40 -35.92 -1.34
C LYS A 230 -11.93 -36.20 -1.03
N LEU A 231 -11.19 -36.71 -2.02
CA LEU A 231 -9.75 -36.89 -1.94
C LEU A 231 -9.04 -35.58 -2.28
N LEU A 232 -8.13 -35.13 -1.41
CA LEU A 232 -7.45 -33.83 -1.48
C LEU A 232 -5.93 -34.02 -1.39
N GLY A 233 -5.21 -33.44 -2.34
CA GLY A 233 -3.77 -33.27 -2.31
C GLY A 233 -3.36 -31.90 -1.75
N VAL A 234 -2.05 -31.65 -1.69
CA VAL A 234 -1.51 -30.34 -1.29
C VAL A 234 -1.95 -29.27 -2.29
N ASN A 235 -2.36 -28.11 -1.80
CA ASN A 235 -2.98 -26.99 -2.51
C ASN A 235 -4.44 -27.17 -2.93
N ASP A 236 -5.03 -28.36 -2.80
CA ASP A 236 -6.46 -28.53 -3.04
C ASP A 236 -7.28 -27.81 -1.96
N THR A 237 -8.52 -27.48 -2.32
CA THR A 237 -9.47 -26.80 -1.43
C THR A 237 -10.71 -27.64 -1.16
N ILE A 238 -11.27 -27.46 0.03
CA ILE A 238 -12.55 -28.02 0.45
C ILE A 238 -13.33 -26.98 1.25
N GLU A 239 -14.64 -26.94 1.06
CA GLU A 239 -15.51 -26.08 1.86
C GLU A 239 -16.13 -26.90 2.99
N LEU A 240 -15.95 -26.46 4.23
CA LEU A 240 -16.52 -27.07 5.44
C LEU A 240 -17.17 -25.95 6.27
N GLU A 241 -18.45 -26.10 6.65
CA GLU A 241 -19.19 -25.06 7.39
C GLU A 241 -19.10 -23.65 6.78
N LYS A 242 -19.16 -23.52 5.44
CA LYS A 242 -19.01 -22.26 4.69
C LYS A 242 -17.63 -21.60 4.83
N ILE A 243 -16.63 -22.35 5.27
CA ILE A 243 -15.25 -21.90 5.35
C ILE A 243 -14.46 -22.69 4.30
N GLU A 244 -13.77 -21.96 3.42
CA GLU A 244 -12.83 -22.56 2.49
C GLU A 244 -11.55 -22.97 3.24
N PHE A 245 -11.21 -24.25 3.21
CA PHE A 245 -9.97 -24.78 3.72
C PHE A 245 -9.05 -25.15 2.56
N LYS A 246 -7.81 -24.66 2.59
CA LYS A 246 -6.74 -25.06 1.67
C LYS A 246 -5.80 -26.04 2.34
N VAL A 247 -5.46 -27.14 1.68
CA VAL A 247 -4.47 -28.08 2.19
C VAL A 247 -3.08 -27.46 2.03
N TRP A 248 -2.41 -27.13 3.15
CA TRP A 248 -1.06 -26.59 3.11
C TRP A 248 0.01 -27.67 3.17
N ASN A 249 -0.24 -28.75 3.91
CA ASN A 249 0.74 -29.82 4.07
C ASN A 249 0.06 -31.14 4.43
N ILE A 250 0.62 -32.25 3.94
CA ILE A 250 0.22 -33.61 4.30
C ILE A 250 1.49 -34.41 4.60
N THR A 251 1.48 -35.11 5.74
CA THR A 251 2.53 -36.03 6.17
C THR A 251 1.89 -37.34 6.66
N ASN A 252 2.72 -38.34 6.96
CA ASN A 252 2.22 -39.60 7.55
C ASN A 252 1.60 -39.41 8.95
N GLU A 253 1.99 -38.35 9.66
CA GLU A 253 1.59 -38.10 11.06
C GLU A 253 0.51 -37.02 11.17
N SER A 254 0.39 -36.13 10.19
CA SER A 254 -0.55 -35.01 10.25
C SER A 254 -0.90 -34.41 8.89
N CYS A 255 -2.03 -33.70 8.85
CA CYS A 255 -2.45 -32.85 7.74
C CYS A 255 -2.73 -31.44 8.28
N VAL A 256 -2.30 -30.41 7.54
CA VAL A 256 -2.54 -29.01 7.88
C VAL A 256 -3.53 -28.40 6.90
N LEU A 257 -4.73 -28.08 7.39
CA LEU A 257 -5.76 -27.37 6.65
C LEU A 257 -5.78 -25.91 7.06
N ALA A 258 -5.59 -25.00 6.13
CA ALA A 258 -5.67 -23.57 6.40
C ALA A 258 -7.07 -23.05 6.09
N GLY A 259 -7.83 -22.71 7.13
CA GLY A 259 -9.16 -22.14 7.02
C GLY A 259 -9.09 -20.66 6.69
N LYS A 260 -9.72 -20.26 5.60
CA LYS A 260 -9.86 -18.85 5.18
C LYS A 260 -10.89 -18.16 6.09
N VAL A 261 -10.40 -17.37 7.04
CA VAL A 261 -11.24 -16.71 8.04
C VAL A 261 -11.69 -15.33 7.59
N PHE A 262 -10.80 -14.56 6.95
CA PHE A 262 -11.12 -13.21 6.44
C PHE A 262 -10.71 -13.05 4.98
N THR A 263 -11.47 -12.23 4.28
CA THR A 263 -11.23 -11.79 2.90
C THR A 263 -11.42 -10.28 2.80
N SER A 264 -11.02 -9.66 1.68
CA SER A 264 -11.31 -8.26 1.41
C SER A 264 -12.80 -7.92 1.54
N GLU A 265 -13.70 -8.84 1.19
CA GLU A 265 -15.16 -8.63 1.27
C GLU A 265 -15.69 -8.57 2.71
N ASP A 266 -14.92 -9.10 3.67
CA ASP A 266 -15.28 -9.01 5.07
C ASP A 266 -14.89 -7.68 5.70
N ILE A 267 -14.01 -6.91 5.08
CA ILE A 267 -13.54 -5.65 5.66
C ILE A 267 -14.63 -4.59 5.50
N LYS A 268 -15.22 -4.20 6.63
CA LYS A 268 -16.25 -3.14 6.68
C LYS A 268 -15.61 -1.76 6.81
N TYR A 269 -14.49 -1.64 7.52
CA TYR A 269 -13.80 -0.37 7.74
C TYR A 269 -12.34 -0.58 8.12
N VAL A 270 -11.46 0.31 7.67
CA VAL A 270 -10.07 0.39 8.10
C VAL A 270 -9.89 1.66 8.93
N TYR A 271 -9.35 1.55 10.14
CA TYR A 271 -9.15 2.72 10.99
C TYR A 271 -7.84 3.44 10.66
N PHE A 272 -7.93 4.77 10.55
CA PHE A 272 -6.81 5.66 10.21
C PHE A 272 -6.44 6.63 11.34
N ASP A 273 -7.31 6.76 12.34
CA ASP A 273 -7.15 7.74 13.39
C ASP A 273 -6.05 7.32 14.40
N PRO A 274 -5.42 8.29 15.09
CA PRO A 274 -4.32 7.99 15.99
C PRO A 274 -4.65 7.07 17.19
N GLN A 275 -5.93 6.87 17.53
CA GLN A 275 -6.32 5.99 18.64
C GLN A 275 -6.30 4.52 18.24
N HIS A 276 -6.55 4.26 16.95
CA HIS A 276 -6.64 2.91 16.40
C HIS A 276 -5.51 2.58 15.43
N ALA A 277 -4.71 3.56 15.01
CA ALA A 277 -3.55 3.40 14.15
C ALA A 277 -2.34 4.21 14.65
N TYR A 278 -1.20 3.55 14.83
CA TYR A 278 0.02 4.20 15.31
C TYR A 278 1.30 3.55 14.76
N ILE A 279 2.40 4.29 14.86
CA ILE A 279 3.76 3.82 14.54
C ILE A 279 4.63 4.11 15.75
N ARG A 280 5.41 3.11 16.18
CA ARG A 280 6.35 3.22 17.30
C ARG A 280 7.70 2.63 16.95
N ARG A 281 8.73 3.05 17.67
CA ARG A 281 10.05 2.42 17.59
C ARG A 281 10.00 1.06 18.27
N PHE A 282 10.52 0.03 17.62
CA PHE A 282 10.60 -1.32 18.17
C PHE A 282 11.94 -1.95 17.80
N GLY A 283 12.75 -2.29 18.80
CA GLY A 283 14.13 -2.74 18.59
C GLY A 283 14.95 -1.74 17.76
N ASN A 284 15.56 -2.22 16.66
CA ASN A 284 16.35 -1.41 15.74
C ASN A 284 15.56 -0.79 14.59
N GLY A 285 14.22 -0.94 14.57
CA GLY A 285 13.36 -0.43 13.51
C GLY A 285 12.09 0.23 14.04
N TYR A 286 11.07 0.24 13.20
CA TYR A 286 9.75 0.78 13.51
C TYR A 286 8.68 -0.29 13.26
N GLU A 287 7.70 -0.32 14.15
CA GLU A 287 6.50 -1.14 14.05
C GLU A 287 5.29 -0.23 13.86
N PHE A 288 4.37 -0.60 13.00
CA PHE A 288 3.06 0.01 12.88
C PHE A 288 1.97 -0.96 13.36
N SER A 289 0.85 -0.39 13.75
CA SER A 289 -0.35 -1.10 14.15
C SER A 289 -1.55 -0.32 13.67
N PHE A 290 -2.57 -0.97 13.11
CA PHE A 290 -3.88 -0.36 12.85
C PHE A 290 -5.03 -1.37 13.00
N GLN A 291 -6.18 -0.90 13.48
CA GLN A 291 -7.37 -1.73 13.61
C GLN A 291 -8.17 -1.77 12.30
N ILE A 292 -8.86 -2.88 12.04
CA ILE A 292 -9.90 -3.01 11.02
C ILE A 292 -11.20 -3.49 11.67
N LEU A 293 -12.33 -3.13 11.07
CA LEU A 293 -13.65 -3.69 11.39
C LEU A 293 -14.01 -4.71 10.31
N ILE A 294 -14.41 -5.91 10.72
CA ILE A 294 -14.82 -6.98 9.82
C ILE A 294 -16.31 -7.31 9.93
N SER A 295 -16.81 -8.05 8.96
CA SER A 295 -18.17 -8.55 8.88
C SER A 295 -18.46 -9.56 9.99
N ASP A 296 -19.75 -9.67 10.36
CA ASP A 296 -20.18 -10.65 11.37
C ASP A 296 -19.97 -12.08 10.86
N GLU A 297 -20.04 -12.28 9.55
CA GLU A 297 -19.76 -13.58 8.92
C GLU A 297 -18.27 -13.93 9.01
N GLY A 298 -17.37 -12.99 8.73
CA GLY A 298 -15.94 -13.18 8.93
C GLY A 298 -15.60 -13.47 10.39
N ALA A 299 -16.18 -12.71 11.32
CA ALA A 299 -16.02 -12.95 12.76
C ALA A 299 -16.51 -14.34 13.19
N ARG A 300 -17.60 -14.85 12.60
CA ARG A 300 -18.09 -16.23 12.84
C ARG A 300 -17.16 -17.29 12.28
N ARG A 301 -16.64 -17.11 11.06
CA ARG A 301 -15.63 -18.04 10.51
C ARG A 301 -14.40 -18.10 11.39
N PHE A 302 -13.92 -16.96 11.87
CA PHE A 302 -12.83 -16.91 12.85
C PHE A 302 -13.17 -17.67 14.14
N ALA A 303 -14.35 -17.45 14.72
CA ALA A 303 -14.79 -18.16 15.92
C ALA A 303 -14.77 -19.69 15.70
N ASN A 304 -15.43 -20.17 14.64
CA ASN A 304 -15.55 -21.60 14.34
C ASN A 304 -14.20 -22.28 14.07
N VAL A 305 -13.25 -21.56 13.47
CA VAL A 305 -11.91 -22.11 13.21
C VAL A 305 -11.05 -22.11 14.48
N THR A 306 -11.26 -21.18 15.42
CA THR A 306 -10.38 -21.01 16.60
C THR A 306 -10.84 -21.74 17.87
N GLU A 307 -12.06 -22.29 17.87
CA GLU A 307 -12.73 -22.81 19.07
C GLU A 307 -11.96 -23.90 19.84
N ASP A 308 -11.40 -24.87 19.13
CA ASP A 308 -10.71 -26.05 19.69
C ASP A 308 -9.19 -25.99 19.54
N ILE A 309 -8.64 -24.84 19.11
CA ILE A 309 -7.20 -24.69 18.96
C ILE A 309 -6.55 -24.70 20.37
N PRO A 310 -5.54 -25.56 20.61
CA PRO A 310 -4.89 -25.62 21.91
C PRO A 310 -4.23 -24.29 22.30
N ILE A 311 -4.12 -24.05 23.61
CA ILE A 311 -3.57 -22.82 24.18
C ILE A 311 -2.12 -23.06 24.60
N GLU A 312 -1.21 -22.20 24.16
CA GLU A 312 0.17 -22.07 24.64
C GLU A 312 0.30 -20.90 25.64
N ILE A 313 1.18 -21.04 26.63
CA ILE A 313 1.51 -19.96 27.57
C ILE A 313 2.91 -19.47 27.26
N ASP A 314 3.06 -18.17 27.01
CA ASP A 314 4.36 -17.55 26.76
C ASP A 314 5.20 -17.60 28.05
N PRO A 315 6.34 -18.29 28.06
CA PRO A 315 7.14 -18.46 29.27
C PRO A 315 7.83 -17.18 29.74
N LYS A 316 7.91 -16.14 28.89
CA LYS A 316 8.55 -14.86 29.21
C LYS A 316 7.54 -13.85 29.76
N THR A 317 6.34 -13.80 29.19
CA THR A 317 5.31 -12.81 29.56
C THR A 317 4.22 -13.38 30.46
N GLY A 318 4.04 -14.71 30.48
CA GLY A 318 2.95 -15.39 31.19
C GLY A 318 1.60 -15.31 30.49
N GLU A 319 1.54 -14.72 29.29
CA GLU A 319 0.31 -14.53 28.52
C GLU A 319 -0.09 -15.81 27.77
N SER A 320 -1.39 -16.06 27.67
CA SER A 320 -1.95 -17.22 26.97
C SER A 320 -2.36 -16.87 25.54
N TYR A 321 -1.89 -17.66 24.59
CA TYR A 321 -2.17 -17.54 23.16
C TYR A 321 -2.65 -18.88 22.60
N LEU A 322 -3.31 -18.88 21.45
CA LEU A 322 -3.52 -20.11 20.69
C LEU A 322 -2.19 -20.57 20.09
N GLU A 323 -1.97 -21.88 20.05
CA GLU A 323 -0.79 -22.49 19.40
C GLU A 323 -0.69 -22.08 17.92
N GLN A 324 -1.82 -21.84 17.27
CA GLN A 324 -1.89 -21.42 15.87
C GLN A 324 -1.95 -19.90 15.74
N ARG A 325 -1.35 -19.43 14.64
CA ARG A 325 -1.34 -18.01 14.24
C ARG A 325 -2.31 -17.79 13.10
N ILE A 326 -2.75 -16.55 12.95
CA ILE A 326 -3.41 -16.10 11.73
C ILE A 326 -2.35 -15.57 10.76
N TYR A 327 -2.37 -16.07 9.53
CA TYR A 327 -1.45 -15.70 8.46
C TYR A 327 -2.16 -14.80 7.46
N LEU A 328 -1.55 -13.67 7.16
CA LEU A 328 -2.12 -12.64 6.30
C LEU A 328 -1.46 -12.70 4.92
N PHE A 329 -2.27 -12.72 3.88
CA PHE A 329 -1.85 -12.73 2.50
C PHE A 329 -2.44 -11.53 1.77
N LEU A 330 -1.65 -10.99 0.86
CA LEU A 330 -2.08 -9.95 -0.05
C LEU A 330 -1.66 -10.30 -1.46
N ASP A 331 -2.64 -10.45 -2.35
CA ASP A 331 -2.46 -10.91 -3.73
C ASP A 331 -1.65 -12.23 -3.78
N ASN A 332 -1.98 -13.18 -2.89
CA ASN A 332 -1.28 -14.45 -2.67
C ASN A 332 0.17 -14.34 -2.14
N VAL A 333 0.67 -13.13 -1.84
CA VAL A 333 1.98 -12.93 -1.23
C VAL A 333 1.82 -12.91 0.30
N PRO A 334 2.57 -13.74 1.06
CA PRO A 334 2.52 -13.71 2.51
C PRO A 334 3.04 -12.37 3.04
N MET A 335 2.25 -11.71 3.89
CA MET A 335 2.58 -10.41 4.47
C MET A 335 3.13 -10.55 5.89
N ASP A 336 2.33 -11.11 6.80
CA ASP A 336 2.67 -11.23 8.21
C ASP A 336 1.89 -12.38 8.87
N SER A 337 2.24 -12.70 10.11
CA SER A 337 1.50 -13.64 10.96
C SER A 337 1.28 -13.04 12.35
N LEU A 338 0.07 -13.17 12.88
CA LEU A 338 -0.30 -12.62 14.18
C LEU A 338 -0.62 -13.73 15.17
N ARG A 339 -0.19 -13.54 16.43
CA ARG A 339 -0.63 -14.39 17.54
C ARG A 339 -2.09 -14.10 17.87
N ILE A 340 -2.82 -15.15 18.24
CA ILE A 340 -4.22 -15.04 18.64
C ILE A 340 -4.28 -15.21 20.15
N SER A 341 -4.85 -14.24 20.86
CA SER A 341 -5.04 -14.36 22.31
C SER A 341 -5.97 -15.52 22.64
N ALA A 342 -5.66 -16.29 23.68
CA ALA A 342 -6.48 -17.41 24.13
C ALA A 342 -7.93 -16.99 24.48
N SER A 343 -8.12 -15.73 24.89
CA SER A 343 -9.45 -15.21 25.22
C SER A 343 -10.38 -15.06 24.01
N LEU A 344 -9.84 -15.15 22.79
CA LEU A 344 -10.57 -15.00 21.52
C LEU A 344 -10.98 -16.35 20.90
N ALA A 345 -10.51 -17.49 21.43
CA ALA A 345 -10.93 -18.81 20.94
C ALA A 345 -12.45 -18.95 20.97
N GLY A 346 -13.04 -19.36 19.84
CA GLY A 346 -14.48 -19.59 19.72
C GLY A 346 -15.34 -18.33 19.79
N LYS A 347 -14.73 -17.13 19.82
CA LYS A 347 -15.47 -15.87 19.93
C LYS A 347 -15.49 -15.12 18.62
N ALA A 348 -16.67 -14.63 18.27
CA ALA A 348 -16.83 -13.71 17.16
C ALA A 348 -16.12 -12.39 17.51
N TYR A 349 -14.94 -12.19 16.93
CA TYR A 349 -14.12 -11.00 17.13
C TYR A 349 -14.07 -10.19 15.84
N SER A 350 -14.70 -9.01 15.86
CA SER A 350 -14.91 -8.21 14.65
C SER A 350 -13.93 -7.05 14.47
N THR A 351 -12.97 -6.86 15.38
CA THR A 351 -12.06 -5.71 15.32
C THR A 351 -10.57 -6.04 15.41
N PRO A 352 -10.06 -6.92 14.54
CA PRO A 352 -8.65 -7.33 14.58
C PRO A 352 -7.68 -6.18 14.33
N VAL A 353 -6.50 -6.31 14.92
CA VAL A 353 -5.39 -5.36 14.78
C VAL A 353 -4.34 -5.95 13.86
N ILE A 354 -4.01 -5.20 12.81
CA ILE A 354 -2.94 -5.53 11.86
C ILE A 354 -1.67 -4.82 12.31
N THR A 355 -0.59 -5.57 12.45
CA THR A 355 0.74 -5.03 12.74
C THR A 355 1.68 -5.26 11.57
N GLY A 356 2.81 -4.56 11.56
CA GLY A 356 3.90 -4.77 10.62
C GLY A 356 5.05 -3.82 10.93
N GLY A 357 6.07 -3.75 10.07
CA GLY A 357 7.25 -2.92 10.37
C GLY A 357 8.01 -2.37 9.18
N GLY A 358 9.10 -1.68 9.50
CA GLY A 358 10.05 -1.09 8.56
C GLY A 358 11.38 -0.73 9.23
N SER A 359 12.43 -0.67 8.41
CA SER A 359 13.77 -0.24 8.85
C SER A 359 13.79 1.21 9.32
N THR A 360 13.03 2.08 8.65
CA THR A 360 12.87 3.49 8.99
C THR A 360 11.42 3.80 9.33
N ARG A 361 11.17 4.96 9.96
CA ARG A 361 9.81 5.41 10.28
C ARG A 361 9.00 5.63 9.00
N GLU A 362 9.64 6.19 7.98
CA GLU A 362 9.06 6.46 6.68
C GLU A 362 8.71 5.16 5.94
N ASP A 363 9.56 4.12 6.03
CA ASP A 363 9.26 2.80 5.47
C ASP A 363 8.05 2.16 6.16
N ALA A 364 8.03 2.17 7.51
CA ALA A 364 6.91 1.63 8.27
C ALA A 364 5.61 2.39 7.98
N LEU A 365 5.67 3.71 7.85
CA LEU A 365 4.52 4.55 7.49
C LEU A 365 4.00 4.24 6.09
N ARG A 366 4.91 4.11 5.12
CA ARG A 366 4.54 3.74 3.74
C ARG A 366 3.88 2.37 3.69
N ASN A 367 4.45 1.37 4.39
CA ASN A 367 3.89 0.03 4.49
C ASN A 367 2.49 0.02 5.14
N MET A 368 2.34 0.76 6.24
CA MET A 368 1.05 0.91 6.93
C MET A 368 -0.01 1.51 6.00
N ARG A 369 0.29 2.66 5.37
CA ARG A 369 -0.63 3.34 4.45
C ARG A 369 -0.98 2.48 3.25
N ARG A 370 -0.01 1.72 2.74
CA ARG A 370 -0.22 0.75 1.67
C ARG A 370 -1.24 -0.30 2.09
N LEU A 371 -1.04 -0.98 3.22
CA LEU A 371 -2.01 -1.97 3.70
C LEU A 371 -3.38 -1.35 3.96
N GLN A 372 -3.45 -0.19 4.61
CA GLN A 372 -4.71 0.48 4.89
C GLN A 372 -5.50 0.93 3.64
N SER A 373 -4.82 1.08 2.50
CA SER A 373 -5.47 1.43 1.23
C SER A 373 -5.96 0.21 0.47
N ILE A 374 -5.34 -0.95 0.71
CA ILE A 374 -5.59 -2.17 -0.04
C ILE A 374 -6.70 -2.99 0.61
N LEU A 375 -6.72 -3.00 1.95
CA LEU A 375 -7.79 -3.49 2.80
C LEU A 375 -9.01 -2.56 2.70
#